data_AF-A0A7X9FEK3-F1
#
_entry.id   AF-A0A7X9FEK3-F1
#
_cell.length_a   1.000
_cell.length_b   1.000
_cell.length_c   1.000
_cell.angle_alpha   90.00
_cell.angle_beta   90.00
_cell.angle_gamma   90.00
#
_symmetry.space_group_name_H-M   'P 1'
#
loop_
_entity.id
_entity.type
_entity.pdbx_description
1 polymer ?
#
loop_
_entity_poly.entity_id
_entity_poly.type
_entity_poly.pdbx_seq_one_letter_code
_entity_poly.pdbx_strand_id
1 'polypeptide(L)' 'INTIISFLIVAFAFFMLIRAINRLKREQPAPAAAPTTKECPFCYSTVPIKAVRCPHCTSELKS' A
#
# COMPACT_ATOMS: atom_id res chain seq x y z
N ILE A 1 -34.05 5.60 24.95
CA ILE A 1 -34.61 5.46 23.57
C ILE A 1 -34.08 6.57 22.65
N ASN A 2 -34.29 7.85 22.97
CA ASN A 2 -33.74 8.95 22.16
C ASN A 2 -32.20 8.88 21.99
N THR A 3 -31.50 8.56 23.08
CA THR A 3 -30.04 8.33 23.08
C THR A 3 -29.58 7.20 22.15
N ILE A 4 -30.36 6.13 22.03
CA ILE A 4 -30.06 4.99 21.16
C ILE A 4 -30.25 5.39 19.70
N ILE A 5 -31.31 6.14 19.41
CA ILE A 5 -31.60 6.65 18.06
C ILE A 5 -30.48 7.61 17.61
N SER A 6 -30.07 8.55 18.47
CA SER A 6 -28.95 9.45 18.17
C SER A 6 -27.64 8.70 17.94
N PHE A 7 -27.35 7.68 18.75
CA PHE A 7 -26.14 6.85 18.57
C PHE A 7 -26.15 6.09 17.24
N LEU A 8 -27.29 5.50 16.86
CA LEU A 8 -27.42 4.78 15.59
C LEU A 8 -27.26 5.71 14.38
N ILE A 9 -27.82 6.93 14.42
CA ILE A 9 -27.67 7.91 13.33
C ILE A 9 -26.20 8.30 13.15
N VAL A 10 -25.51 8.62 14.26
CA VAL A 10 -24.10 9.01 14.23
C VAL A 10 -23.22 7.83 13.75
N ALA A 11 -23.45 6.63 14.27
CA ALA A 11 -22.74 5.43 13.84
C ALA A 11 -22.94 5.13 12.35
N PHE A 12 -24.17 5.28 11.85
CA PHE A 12 -24.51 5.10 10.45
C PHE A 12 -23.86 6.17 9.54
N ALA A 13 -23.83 7.42 9.99
CA ALA A 13 -23.15 8.51 9.29
C ALA A 13 -21.64 8.28 9.17
N PHE A 14 -20.97 7.91 10.27
CA PHE A 14 -19.54 7.56 10.24
C PHE A 14 -19.27 6.32 9.39
N PHE A 15 -20.11 5.30 9.46
CA PHE A 15 -20.00 4.10 8.64
C PHE A 15 -20.06 4.43 7.15
N MET A 16 -21.02 5.26 6.72
CA MET A 16 -21.12 5.71 5.34
C MET A 16 -19.93 6.58 4.92
N LEU A 17 -19.45 7.47 5.80
CA LEU A 17 -18.28 8.30 5.53
C LEU A 17 -17.02 7.46 5.31
N ILE A 18 -16.73 6.51 6.21
CA ILE A 18 -15.57 5.60 6.09
C ILE A 18 -15.70 4.74 4.83
N ARG A 19 -16.90 4.21 4.54
CA ARG A 19 -17.14 3.43 3.32
C ARG A 19 -16.93 4.26 2.06
N ALA A 20 -17.37 5.52 2.04
CA ALA A 20 -17.18 6.43 0.92
C ALA A 20 -15.69 6.78 0.72
N ILE A 21 -14.97 7.09 1.79
CA ILE A 21 -13.52 7.35 1.75
C ILE A 21 -12.77 6.10 1.29
N ASN A 22 -13.11 4.92 1.81
CA ASN A 22 -12.49 3.66 1.39
C ASN A 22 -12.79 3.33 -0.07
N ARG A 23 -14.00 3.64 -0.58
CA ARG A 23 -14.36 3.47 -1.99
C ARG A 23 -13.58 4.43 -2.88
N LEU A 24 -13.49 5.70 -2.50
CA LEU A 24 -12.74 6.73 -3.23
C LEU A 24 -11.23 6.44 -3.22
N LYS A 25 -10.69 5.93 -2.10
CA LYS A 25 -9.31 5.42 -2.00
C LYS A 25 -9.08 4.11 -2.77
N ARG A 26 -10.15 3.42 -3.19
CA ARG A 26 -10.07 2.24 -4.06
C ARG A 26 -10.10 2.62 -5.54
N GLU A 27 -10.67 3.78 -5.86
CA GLU A 27 -10.72 4.38 -7.21
C GLU A 27 -9.46 5.19 -7.54
N GLN A 28 -8.70 5.64 -6.54
CA GLN A 28 -7.25 5.70 -6.72
C GLN A 28 -6.78 4.25 -6.67
N PRO A 29 -6.36 3.61 -7.77
CA PRO A 29 -5.50 2.45 -7.62
C PRO A 29 -4.38 2.96 -6.72
N ALA A 30 -4.28 2.45 -5.48
CA ALA A 30 -3.03 2.51 -4.74
C ALA A 30 -2.02 2.08 -5.80
N PRO A 31 -1.14 2.99 -6.30
CA PRO A 31 -0.42 2.77 -7.54
C PRO A 31 0.13 1.38 -7.40
N ALA A 32 -0.34 0.44 -8.22
CA ALA A 32 0.02 -0.96 -8.08
C ALA A 32 1.52 -0.94 -7.96
N ALA A 33 2.04 -1.14 -6.75
CA ALA A 33 3.32 -0.54 -6.34
C ALA A 33 4.32 -1.02 -7.37
N ALA A 34 4.67 -0.13 -8.31
CA ALA A 34 5.39 -0.52 -9.51
C ALA A 34 6.61 -1.26 -8.96
N PRO A 35 6.77 -2.56 -9.27
CA PRO A 35 7.48 -3.50 -8.41
C PRO A 35 8.78 -2.85 -7.99
N THR A 36 8.87 -2.37 -6.73
CA THR A 36 9.98 -1.49 -6.33
C THR A 36 11.30 -2.26 -6.20
N THR A 37 11.22 -3.56 -6.47
CA THR A 37 12.23 -4.57 -6.27
C THR A 37 12.48 -5.32 -7.57
N LYS A 38 13.77 -5.52 -7.90
CA LYS A 38 14.28 -6.42 -8.93
C LYS A 38 15.00 -7.59 -8.25
N GLU A 39 15.11 -8.73 -8.93
CA GLU A 39 15.96 -9.82 -8.46
C GLU A 39 17.41 -9.56 -8.86
N CYS A 40 18.34 -9.83 -7.95
CA CYS A 40 19.77 -9.76 -8.24
C CYS A 40 20.18 -10.95 -9.15
N PRO A 41 20.80 -10.73 -10.33
CA PRO A 41 21.21 -11.82 -11.23
C PRO A 41 22.33 -12.71 -10.68
N PHE A 42 23.00 -12.31 -9.60
CA PHE A 42 24.11 -13.06 -9.00
C PHE A 42 23.70 -13.92 -7.82
N CYS A 43 22.75 -13.45 -7.01
CA CYS A 43 22.35 -14.14 -5.77
C CYS A 43 20.84 -14.32 -5.61
N TYR A 44 20.03 -13.93 -6.61
CA TYR A 44 18.57 -14.06 -6.65
C TYR A 44 17.83 -13.41 -5.47
N SER A 45 18.51 -12.59 -4.68
CA SER A 45 17.89 -11.82 -3.61
C SER A 45 17.06 -10.68 -4.19
N THR A 46 15.92 -10.41 -3.59
CA THR A 46 15.07 -9.24 -3.88
C THR A 46 15.77 -7.95 -3.43
N VAL A 47 16.07 -7.06 -4.38
CA VAL A 47 16.79 -5.79 -4.14
C VAL A 47 16.06 -4.60 -4.77
N PRO A 48 16.22 -3.38 -4.25
CA PRO A 48 15.58 -2.20 -4.83
C PRO A 48 15.98 -1.98 -6.30
N ILE A 49 15.05 -1.55 -7.16
CA ILE A 49 15.35 -1.29 -8.59
C ILE A 49 16.52 -0.32 -8.78
N LYS A 50 16.62 0.69 -7.90
CA LYS A 50 17.66 1.72 -7.93
C LYS A 50 19.00 1.28 -7.30
N ALA A 51 19.11 0.04 -6.83
CA ALA A 51 20.36 -0.45 -6.25
C ALA A 51 21.42 -0.60 -7.35
N VAL A 52 22.53 0.13 -7.17
CA VAL A 52 23.76 0.03 -7.98
C VAL A 52 24.65 -1.11 -7.47
N ARG A 53 24.52 -1.48 -6.20
CA ARG A 53 25.26 -2.58 -5.56
C ARG A 53 24.31 -3.42 -4.71
N CYS A 54 24.41 -4.74 -4.83
CA CYS A 54 23.56 -5.66 -4.07
C CYS A 54 24.01 -5.71 -2.60
N PRO A 55 23.12 -5.53 -1.61
CA PRO A 55 23.48 -5.62 -0.19
C PRO A 55 23.80 -7.05 0.27
N HIS A 56 23.31 -8.06 -0.45
CA HIS A 56 23.45 -9.47 -0.04
C HIS A 56 24.76 -10.09 -0.56
N CYS A 57 25.11 -9.86 -1.83
CA CYS A 57 26.31 -10.42 -2.45
C CYS A 57 27.40 -9.38 -2.76
N THR A 58 27.16 -8.10 -2.50
CA THR A 58 28.06 -6.97 -2.81
C THR A 58 28.43 -6.79 -4.28
N SER A 59 27.81 -7.54 -5.21
CA SER A 59 28.02 -7.40 -6.64
C SER A 59 27.43 -6.09 -7.17
N GLU A 60 28.08 -5.51 -8.19
CA GLU A 60 27.58 -4.32 -8.89
C GLU A 60 26.44 -4.70 -9.83
N LEU A 61 25.29 -4.07 -9.62
CA LEU A 61 24.08 -4.22 -10.42
C LEU A 61 24.02 -3.05 -11.38
N LYS A 62 24.77 -3.15 -12.48
CA LYS A 62 24.72 -2.16 -13.56
C LYS A 62 23.31 -2.17 -14.15
N SER A 63 22.72 -0.98 -14.20
CA SER A 63 21.32 -0.67 -14.58
C SER A 63 20.85 -1.37 -15.84
#